data_AF-A0A7Y5PYR9-F1
#
_entry.id   AF-A0A7Y5PYR9-F1
#
_cell.length_a   1.000
_cell.length_b   1.000
_cell.length_c   1.000
_cell.angle_alpha   90.00
_cell.angle_beta   90.00
_cell.angle_gamma   90.00
#
_symmetry.space_group_name_H-M   'P 1'
#
loop_
_entity.id
_entity.type
_entity.pdbx_description
1 polymer ?
#
loop_
_entity_poly.entity_id
_entity_poly.type
_entity_poly.pdbx_seq_one_letter_code
_entity_poly.pdbx_strand_id
1 'polypeptide(L)'
;ATYEDVASHAAMMRRQVERGLMPPWFAAPGEPGKPSHWANDRSLGERERADLLAWLAGGKPKGDPATAPLPRTFAGEWNIPTPERVFQFAEPVVVKASGTMPYQNVIVETGLEEDRWVRAIEVRPGAAAVVHHVLVHLIDPTLEAQNAGRRKRRGDDDIAEEERLGFWAAYVPGQGSLVYPEGYAKLLPKGAKLRFQMHYTPNGTETTDVTRIGVVFASEPPRHEVRTIGIVNPRIRIPAGAAHHEESASIPVPLDAVVLGFVPHMHVRGKACRYERLGRDGAATTLLDVPRYDFNWQLFYRLAEPLLLHGGESLRFTAWYDNSAGNPANPDPSVTVKWGPQTFDEMHLGYVEYYLPWLPPGQKLPAPSRGRR
;
A
#
# COMPACT_ATOMS: atom_id res chain seq x y z
N ALA A 1 5.14 11.04 22.40
CA ALA A 1 6.22 12.03 22.43
C ALA A 1 5.83 13.15 23.38
N THR A 2 6.72 13.50 24.30
CA THR A 2 6.63 14.63 25.23
C THR A 2 7.25 15.89 24.60
N TYR A 3 7.10 17.05 25.25
CA TYR A 3 7.84 18.25 24.84
C TYR A 3 9.35 18.00 24.87
N GLU A 4 9.84 17.33 25.91
CA GLU A 4 11.26 17.03 26.11
C GLU A 4 11.80 16.13 24.99
N ASP A 5 10.99 15.17 24.52
CA ASP A 5 11.33 14.35 23.36
C ASP A 5 11.50 15.23 22.11
N VAL A 6 10.54 16.10 21.82
CA VAL A 6 10.58 16.97 20.64
C VAL A 6 11.76 17.96 20.72
N ALA A 7 11.98 18.55 21.89
CA ALA A 7 13.04 19.53 22.10
C ALA A 7 14.45 18.92 21.96
N SER A 8 14.65 17.71 22.48
CA SER A 8 15.93 16.99 22.36
C SER A 8 16.22 16.52 20.93
N HIS A 9 15.20 16.22 20.14
CA HIS A 9 15.33 15.78 18.74
C HIS A 9 15.23 16.93 17.72
N ALA A 10 15.16 18.20 18.17
CA ALA A 10 14.82 19.34 17.33
C ALA A 10 15.70 19.52 16.09
N ALA A 11 17.02 19.32 16.21
CA ALA A 11 17.95 19.45 15.09
C ALA A 11 17.71 18.38 14.01
N MET A 12 17.36 17.16 14.41
CA MET A 12 17.03 16.07 13.49
C MET A 12 15.68 16.33 12.83
N MET A 13 14.65 16.69 13.60
CA MET A 13 13.34 17.04 13.07
C MET A 13 13.42 18.19 12.07
N ARG A 14 14.15 19.26 12.42
CA ARG A 14 14.37 20.43 11.54
C ARG A 14 14.95 20.00 10.19
N ARG A 15 16.00 19.16 10.20
CA ARG A 15 16.63 18.66 8.97
C ARG A 15 15.65 17.87 8.10
N GLN A 16 14.82 17.02 8.70
CA GLN A 16 13.83 16.22 7.97
C GLN A 16 12.73 17.08 7.35
N VAL A 17 12.22 18.07 8.09
CA VAL A 17 11.21 19.02 7.62
C VAL A 17 11.78 19.97 6.55
N GLU A 18 13.02 20.43 6.70
CA GLU A 18 13.73 21.25 5.70
C GLU A 18 13.85 20.50 4.37
N ARG A 19 14.17 19.20 4.42
CA ARG A 19 14.31 18.34 3.22
C ARG A 19 12.97 17.85 2.64
N GLY A 20 11.85 18.14 3.30
CA GLY A 20 10.53 17.65 2.89
C GLY A 20 10.38 16.12 3.01
N LEU A 21 11.16 15.50 3.90
CA LEU A 21 11.08 14.04 4.13
C LEU A 21 10.06 13.68 5.22
N MET A 22 9.77 14.62 6.11
CA MET A 22 8.79 14.45 7.18
C MET A 22 7.84 15.66 7.26
N PRO A 23 6.54 15.43 7.49
CA PRO A 23 5.87 14.12 7.38
C PRO A 23 5.94 13.58 5.93
N PRO A 24 6.05 12.25 5.73
CA PRO A 24 6.27 11.69 4.40
C PRO A 24 5.03 11.88 3.55
N TRP A 25 5.15 12.64 2.46
CA TRP A 25 4.11 12.83 1.48
C TRP A 25 4.75 13.18 0.15
N PHE A 26 4.52 12.35 -0.86
CA PHE A 26 5.25 12.42 -2.12
C PHE A 26 4.37 12.70 -3.33
N ALA A 27 3.06 12.87 -3.13
CA ALA A 27 2.20 13.37 -4.21
C ALA A 27 2.63 14.79 -4.57
N ALA A 28 2.59 15.13 -5.86
CA ALA A 28 2.78 16.49 -6.32
C ALA A 28 1.81 17.44 -5.60
N PRO A 29 2.25 18.65 -5.24
CA PRO A 29 1.40 19.61 -4.55
C PRO A 29 0.18 19.95 -5.41
N GLY A 30 -0.97 20.11 -4.76
CA GLY A 30 -2.17 20.62 -5.40
C GLY A 30 -2.03 22.10 -5.79
N GLU A 31 -3.11 22.66 -6.33
CA GLU A 31 -3.14 24.09 -6.64
C GLU A 31 -3.02 24.94 -5.35
N PRO A 32 -2.15 25.96 -5.32
CA PRO A 32 -2.01 26.84 -4.17
C PRO A 32 -3.35 27.45 -3.73
N GLY A 33 -3.63 27.38 -2.43
CA GLY A 33 -4.85 27.93 -1.84
C GLY A 33 -6.09 27.04 -1.95
N LYS A 34 -6.00 25.87 -2.61
CA LYS A 34 -7.08 24.87 -2.61
C LYS A 34 -6.84 23.79 -1.54
N PRO A 35 -7.90 23.25 -0.93
CA PRO A 35 -7.78 22.05 -0.09
C PRO A 35 -7.19 20.88 -0.87
N SER A 36 -6.49 19.99 -0.17
CA SER A 36 -6.02 18.74 -0.77
C SER A 36 -7.19 17.89 -1.23
N HIS A 37 -7.05 17.28 -2.40
CA HIS A 37 -8.00 16.28 -2.92
C HIS A 37 -7.77 14.89 -2.30
N TRP A 38 -6.78 14.76 -1.40
CA TRP A 38 -6.49 13.54 -0.67
C TRP A 38 -7.06 13.61 0.74
N ALA A 39 -7.85 12.61 1.14
CA ALA A 39 -8.41 12.49 2.49
C ALA A 39 -7.34 12.27 3.57
N ASN A 40 -6.17 11.77 3.17
CA ASN A 40 -5.07 11.41 4.06
C ASN A 40 -3.78 12.18 3.75
N ASP A 41 -3.90 13.34 3.11
CA ASP A 41 -2.78 14.28 2.97
C ASP A 41 -2.26 14.64 4.35
N ARG A 42 -0.97 14.34 4.58
CA ARG A 42 -0.29 14.64 5.84
C ARG A 42 0.76 15.71 5.68
N SER A 43 0.89 16.33 4.51
CA SER A 43 1.85 17.39 4.27
C SER A 43 1.61 18.57 5.20
N LEU A 44 2.68 19.32 5.49
CA LEU A 44 2.58 20.57 6.24
C LEU A 44 2.27 21.70 5.26
N GLY A 45 1.25 22.51 5.57
CA GLY A 45 1.02 23.76 4.83
C GLY A 45 2.23 24.71 4.97
N GLU A 46 2.39 25.63 4.04
CA GLU A 46 3.56 26.54 4.00
C GLU A 46 3.76 27.29 5.33
N ARG A 47 2.66 27.81 5.89
CA ARG A 47 2.67 28.50 7.18
C ARG A 47 3.01 27.57 8.34
N GLU A 48 2.38 26.40 8.42
CA GLU A 48 2.63 25.42 9.49
C GLU A 48 4.09 24.96 9.47
N ARG A 49 4.64 24.72 8.27
CA ARG A 49 6.04 24.39 8.08
C ARG A 49 6.95 25.52 8.54
N ALA A 50 6.65 26.77 8.16
CA ALA A 50 7.45 27.93 8.57
C ALA A 50 7.43 28.12 10.10
N ASP A 51 6.25 28.04 10.72
CA ASP A 51 6.07 28.17 12.16
C ASP A 51 6.82 27.06 12.92
N LEU A 52 6.72 25.81 12.45
CA LEU A 52 7.44 24.67 13.04
C LEU A 52 8.96 24.85 12.93
N LEU A 53 9.47 25.24 11.76
CA LEU A 53 10.90 25.46 11.54
C LEU A 53 11.45 26.61 12.39
N ALA A 54 10.70 27.71 12.50
CA ALA A 54 11.05 28.83 13.36
C ALA A 54 11.11 28.41 14.84
N TRP A 55 10.12 27.65 15.31
CA TRP A 55 10.10 27.12 16.67
C TRP A 55 11.28 26.17 16.94
N LEU A 56 11.56 25.23 16.03
CA LEU A 56 12.68 24.29 16.15
C LEU A 56 14.04 24.99 16.18
N ALA A 57 14.20 26.05 15.38
CA ALA A 57 15.41 26.88 15.32
C ALA A 57 15.59 27.79 16.54
N GLY A 58 14.50 28.22 17.17
CA GLY A 58 14.50 29.17 18.28
C GLY A 58 14.66 28.52 19.66
N GLY A 59 14.22 29.25 20.69
CA GLY A 59 14.25 28.81 22.08
C GLY A 59 13.25 27.70 22.43
N LYS A 60 12.44 27.23 21.46
CA LYS A 60 11.42 26.19 21.62
C LYS A 60 10.50 26.43 22.83
N PRO A 61 9.91 27.63 23.00
CA PRO A 61 9.07 27.90 24.17
C PRO A 61 7.93 26.88 24.26
N LYS A 62 7.65 26.39 25.48
CA LYS A 62 6.56 25.44 25.77
C LYS A 62 5.16 26.00 25.45
N GLY A 63 5.03 27.33 25.36
CA GLY A 63 3.74 27.99 25.34
C GLY A 63 3.09 28.02 26.73
N ASP A 64 1.86 28.52 26.80
CA ASP A 64 1.06 28.53 28.02
C ASP A 64 0.39 27.17 28.22
N PRO A 65 0.71 26.42 29.30
CA PRO A 65 0.07 25.14 29.61
C PRO A 65 -1.46 25.21 29.69
N ALA A 66 -2.05 26.36 30.04
CA ALA A 66 -3.50 26.53 30.10
C ALA A 66 -4.18 26.50 28.71
N THR A 67 -3.41 26.73 27.65
CA THR A 67 -3.87 26.70 26.25
C THR A 67 -3.31 25.52 25.46
N ALA A 68 -2.55 24.63 26.13
CA ALA A 68 -1.96 23.48 25.49
C ALA A 68 -3.06 22.52 24.98
N PRO A 69 -2.88 21.91 23.79
CA PRO A 69 -3.80 20.87 23.33
C PRO A 69 -3.79 19.70 24.32
N LEU A 70 -4.95 19.05 24.47
CA LEU A 70 -5.04 17.85 25.29
C LEU A 70 -4.01 16.81 24.83
N PRO A 71 -3.34 16.10 25.76
CA PRO A 71 -2.44 15.02 25.41
C PRO A 71 -3.13 14.03 24.48
N ARG A 72 -2.46 13.67 23.38
CA ARG A 72 -2.97 12.64 22.48
C ARG A 72 -2.94 11.30 23.18
N THR A 73 -4.10 10.69 23.36
CA THR A 73 -4.22 9.28 23.72
C THR A 73 -4.10 8.47 22.44
N PHE A 74 -3.00 7.76 22.27
CA PHE A 74 -2.91 6.77 21.21
C PHE A 74 -3.80 5.58 21.59
N ALA A 75 -4.51 5.02 20.61
CA ALA A 75 -5.36 3.87 20.85
C ALA A 75 -4.53 2.73 21.47
N GLY A 76 -5.18 1.87 22.28
CA GLY A 76 -4.51 0.84 23.08
C GLY A 76 -3.77 -0.20 22.23
N GLU A 77 -4.32 -1.40 22.14
CA GLU A 77 -3.70 -2.45 21.33
C GLU A 77 -3.95 -2.25 19.82
N TRP A 78 -5.07 -1.66 19.41
CA TRP A 78 -5.47 -1.56 18.00
C TRP A 78 -5.73 -0.10 17.64
N ASN A 79 -5.33 0.30 16.43
CA ASN A 79 -5.66 1.59 15.81
C ASN A 79 -7.04 1.58 15.12
N ILE A 80 -7.72 0.43 15.14
CA ILE A 80 -9.11 0.24 14.70
C ILE A 80 -10.02 0.04 15.92
N PRO A 81 -11.36 0.14 15.79
CA PRO A 81 -12.25 -0.33 16.84
C PRO A 81 -11.91 -1.76 17.27
N THR A 82 -12.21 -2.13 18.51
CA THR A 82 -11.85 -3.45 19.07
C THR A 82 -12.21 -4.57 18.08
N PRO A 83 -11.22 -5.35 17.61
CA PRO A 83 -11.47 -6.44 16.67
C PRO A 83 -12.41 -7.49 17.26
N GLU A 84 -13.36 -7.93 16.45
CA GLU A 84 -14.26 -9.05 16.79
C GLU A 84 -13.62 -10.42 16.53
N ARG A 85 -12.63 -10.44 15.62
CA ARG A 85 -11.79 -11.59 15.32
C ARG A 85 -10.35 -11.13 15.14
N VAL A 86 -9.43 -11.93 15.67
CA VAL A 86 -7.99 -11.80 15.47
C VAL A 86 -7.49 -13.12 14.89
N PHE A 87 -6.85 -13.05 13.74
CA PHE A 87 -6.16 -14.20 13.14
C PHE A 87 -4.66 -13.98 13.31
N GLN A 88 -3.91 -15.01 13.67
CA GLN A 88 -2.48 -14.89 13.97
C GLN A 88 -1.72 -16.12 13.52
N PHE A 89 -0.40 -15.96 13.40
CA PHE A 89 0.47 -17.09 13.08
C PHE A 89 0.42 -18.12 14.21
N ALA A 90 0.26 -19.39 13.82
CA ALA A 90 0.28 -20.50 14.78
C ALA A 90 1.69 -20.73 15.34
N GLU A 91 2.71 -20.53 14.49
CA GLU A 91 4.12 -20.68 14.83
C GLU A 91 4.87 -19.39 14.50
N PRO A 92 5.87 -19.01 15.31
CA PRO A 92 6.71 -17.86 15.01
C PRO A 92 7.57 -18.08 13.76
N VAL A 93 7.75 -17.02 12.98
CA VAL A 93 8.77 -16.99 11.94
C VAL A 93 10.09 -16.54 12.56
N VAL A 94 11.14 -17.34 12.41
CA VAL A 94 12.50 -16.97 12.84
C VAL A 94 13.11 -16.02 11.80
N VAL A 95 13.46 -14.82 12.23
CA VAL A 95 14.12 -13.79 11.41
C VAL A 95 15.59 -13.74 11.77
N LYS A 96 16.45 -13.98 10.78
CA LYS A 96 17.91 -13.98 10.95
C LYS A 96 18.41 -12.61 11.39
N ALA A 97 19.55 -12.58 12.08
CA ALA A 97 20.21 -11.32 12.45
C ALA A 97 20.73 -10.53 11.24
N SER A 98 21.18 -11.19 10.17
CA SER A 98 21.83 -10.54 9.03
C SER A 98 21.53 -11.23 7.70
N GLY A 99 21.91 -10.57 6.60
CA GLY A 99 21.69 -11.04 5.23
C GLY A 99 20.28 -10.73 4.73
N THR A 100 19.86 -11.45 3.70
CA THR A 100 18.50 -11.37 3.13
C THR A 100 17.68 -12.59 3.52
N MET A 101 16.37 -12.41 3.54
CA MET A 101 15.42 -13.51 3.66
C MET A 101 14.52 -13.54 2.43
N PRO A 102 14.28 -14.73 1.84
CA PRO A 102 13.23 -14.85 0.84
C PRO A 102 11.89 -14.48 1.48
N TYR A 103 10.94 -14.02 0.66
CA TYR A 103 9.57 -13.78 1.10
C TYR A 103 9.02 -15.01 1.81
N GLN A 104 8.43 -14.80 2.99
CA GLN A 104 7.79 -15.87 3.75
C GLN A 104 6.29 -15.83 3.46
N ASN A 105 5.72 -16.97 3.09
CA ASN A 105 4.28 -17.10 2.92
C ASN A 105 3.71 -17.92 4.09
N VAL A 106 2.95 -17.25 4.96
CA VAL A 106 2.29 -17.90 6.11
C VAL A 106 0.80 -17.97 5.85
N ILE A 107 0.22 -19.16 5.96
CA ILE A 107 -1.21 -19.38 5.78
C ILE A 107 -1.87 -19.47 7.15
N VAL A 108 -2.92 -18.69 7.36
CA VAL A 108 -3.75 -18.69 8.56
C VAL A 108 -5.19 -19.06 8.18
N GLU A 109 -5.70 -20.11 8.79
CA GLU A 109 -7.08 -20.55 8.64
C GLU A 109 -8.02 -19.57 9.35
N THR A 110 -9.09 -19.12 8.68
CA THR A 110 -10.07 -18.22 9.33
C THR A 110 -11.11 -18.95 10.14
N GLY A 111 -11.42 -20.20 9.78
CA GLY A 111 -12.51 -20.98 10.39
C GLY A 111 -13.89 -20.35 10.24
N LEU A 112 -14.09 -19.43 9.28
CA LEU A 112 -15.37 -18.76 9.08
C LEU A 112 -16.43 -19.70 8.52
N GLU A 113 -17.59 -19.73 9.18
CA GLU A 113 -18.72 -20.57 8.81
C GLU A 113 -19.66 -19.93 7.77
N GLU A 114 -19.51 -18.61 7.55
CA GLU A 114 -20.29 -17.79 6.63
C GLU A 114 -19.44 -16.63 6.08
N ASP A 115 -19.92 -16.03 4.98
CA ASP A 115 -19.33 -14.83 4.41
C ASP A 115 -19.49 -13.65 5.38
N ARG A 116 -18.43 -12.85 5.57
CA ARG A 116 -18.46 -11.70 6.48
C ARG A 116 -17.95 -10.44 5.79
N TRP A 117 -18.64 -9.34 6.05
CA TRP A 117 -18.25 -8.02 5.58
C TRP A 117 -17.33 -7.34 6.60
N VAL A 118 -16.14 -6.95 6.18
CA VAL A 118 -15.11 -6.37 7.04
C VAL A 118 -14.98 -4.87 6.77
N ARG A 119 -15.32 -4.06 7.78
CA ARG A 119 -15.29 -2.59 7.71
C ARG A 119 -14.00 -1.97 8.28
N ALA A 120 -13.27 -2.71 9.10
CA ALA A 120 -11.95 -2.29 9.55
C ALA A 120 -10.99 -3.47 9.66
N ILE A 121 -9.74 -3.24 9.29
CA ILE A 121 -8.68 -4.24 9.26
C ILE A 121 -7.41 -3.58 9.81
N GLU A 122 -6.66 -4.30 10.63
CA GLU A 122 -5.31 -3.88 11.02
C GLU A 122 -4.38 -5.07 11.07
N VAL A 123 -3.28 -4.99 10.32
CA VAL A 123 -2.18 -5.97 10.37
C VAL A 123 -1.14 -5.46 11.36
N ARG A 124 -0.72 -6.33 12.29
CA ARG A 124 0.25 -6.02 13.34
C ARG A 124 1.36 -7.07 13.38
N PRO A 125 2.57 -6.72 12.91
CA PRO A 125 3.74 -7.52 13.16
C PRO A 125 4.05 -7.65 14.65
N GLY A 126 4.48 -8.84 15.09
CA GLY A 126 4.99 -9.06 16.43
C GLY A 126 6.38 -8.45 16.62
N ALA A 127 7.19 -8.45 15.56
CA ALA A 127 8.51 -7.84 15.52
C ALA A 127 8.60 -6.76 14.42
N ALA A 128 7.85 -5.66 14.60
CA ALA A 128 7.76 -4.58 13.61
C ALA A 128 9.13 -3.99 13.17
N ALA A 129 10.16 -4.08 14.01
CA ALA A 129 11.51 -3.60 13.69
C ALA A 129 12.22 -4.38 12.56
N VAL A 130 11.72 -5.56 12.19
CA VAL A 130 12.26 -6.39 11.10
C VAL A 130 11.26 -6.65 9.98
N VAL A 131 10.04 -6.13 10.06
CA VAL A 131 9.02 -6.29 9.00
C VAL A 131 8.97 -5.03 8.17
N HIS A 132 9.35 -5.13 6.90
CA HIS A 132 9.26 -4.00 6.00
C HIS A 132 7.83 -3.82 5.48
N HIS A 133 7.20 -4.88 4.95
CA HIS A 133 5.78 -4.85 4.59
C HIS A 133 5.15 -6.24 4.65
N VAL A 134 3.82 -6.27 4.64
CA VAL A 134 2.99 -7.47 4.57
C VAL A 134 1.87 -7.24 3.57
N LEU A 135 1.68 -8.16 2.63
CA LEU A 135 0.46 -8.26 1.85
C LEU A 135 -0.34 -9.47 2.32
N VAL A 136 -1.64 -9.29 2.53
CA VAL A 136 -2.55 -10.36 2.92
C VAL A 136 -3.48 -10.63 1.76
N HIS A 137 -3.43 -11.84 1.23
CA HIS A 137 -4.30 -12.31 0.15
C HIS A 137 -5.31 -13.32 0.69
N LEU A 138 -6.46 -13.40 0.05
CA LEU A 138 -7.45 -14.42 0.35
C LEU A 138 -7.21 -15.64 -0.53
N ILE A 139 -7.13 -16.81 0.10
CA ILE A 139 -7.29 -18.10 -0.59
C ILE A 139 -8.76 -18.48 -0.47
N ASP A 140 -9.50 -18.32 -1.57
CA ASP A 140 -10.90 -18.76 -1.67
C ASP A 140 -10.93 -20.29 -1.87
N PRO A 141 -11.58 -21.05 -0.97
CA PRO A 141 -11.62 -22.52 -1.06
C PRO A 141 -12.30 -23.00 -2.35
N THR A 142 -13.23 -22.24 -2.91
CA THR A 142 -13.89 -22.54 -4.18
C THR A 142 -12.91 -22.44 -5.34
N LEU A 143 -12.10 -21.37 -5.39
CA LEU A 143 -11.10 -21.18 -6.43
C LEU A 143 -9.95 -22.17 -6.27
N GLU A 144 -9.54 -22.47 -5.05
CA GLU A 144 -8.55 -23.49 -4.74
C GLU A 144 -9.00 -24.87 -5.26
N ALA A 145 -10.24 -25.26 -4.96
CA ALA A 145 -10.83 -26.51 -5.46
C ALA A 145 -10.95 -26.54 -7.00
N GLN A 146 -11.34 -25.43 -7.64
CA GLN A 146 -11.43 -25.34 -9.10
C GLN A 146 -10.07 -25.43 -9.81
N ASN A 147 -9.00 -25.04 -9.11
CA ASN A 147 -7.63 -25.11 -9.62
C ASN A 147 -6.92 -26.41 -9.23
N ALA A 148 -7.53 -27.26 -8.39
CA ALA A 148 -6.99 -28.57 -8.03
C ALA A 148 -6.73 -29.42 -9.29
N GLY A 149 -5.48 -29.85 -9.47
CA GLY A 149 -5.05 -30.66 -10.62
C GLY A 149 -4.60 -29.87 -11.85
N ARG A 150 -4.64 -28.53 -11.85
CA ARG A 150 -3.98 -27.72 -12.89
C ARG A 150 -2.47 -27.75 -12.69
N ARG A 151 -1.71 -27.95 -13.78
CA ARG A 151 -0.24 -27.92 -13.73
C ARG A 151 0.21 -26.52 -13.29
N LYS A 152 0.82 -26.41 -12.11
CA LYS A 152 1.52 -25.19 -11.67
C LYS A 152 2.48 -24.76 -12.78
N ARG A 153 2.39 -23.51 -13.23
CA ARG A 153 3.31 -22.98 -14.24
C ARG A 153 4.73 -23.05 -13.65
N ARG A 154 5.72 -23.43 -14.47
CA ARG A 154 7.08 -23.70 -14.01
C ARG A 154 7.78 -22.40 -13.57
N GLY A 155 8.28 -22.38 -12.34
CA GLY A 155 9.16 -21.34 -11.77
C GLY A 155 8.35 -20.24 -11.12
N ASP A 156 8.28 -20.26 -9.78
CA ASP A 156 7.47 -19.37 -8.93
C ASP A 156 5.99 -19.29 -9.33
N ASP A 157 5.12 -19.88 -8.51
CA ASP A 157 3.67 -19.72 -8.61
C ASP A 157 3.35 -18.22 -8.83
N ASP A 158 2.74 -17.90 -9.97
CA ASP A 158 2.77 -16.63 -10.73
C ASP A 158 2.49 -15.35 -9.88
N ILE A 159 3.48 -14.91 -9.08
CA ILE A 159 3.38 -13.77 -8.15
C ILE A 159 2.84 -12.54 -8.89
N ALA A 160 3.28 -12.29 -10.12
CA ALA A 160 2.77 -11.19 -10.92
C ALA A 160 1.25 -11.27 -11.18
N GLU A 161 0.70 -12.46 -11.42
CA GLU A 161 -0.75 -12.65 -11.57
C GLU A 161 -1.49 -12.50 -10.23
N GLU A 162 -0.89 -12.91 -9.12
CA GLU A 162 -1.45 -12.65 -7.79
C GLU A 162 -1.47 -11.14 -7.47
N GLU A 163 -0.40 -10.41 -7.82
CA GLU A 163 -0.36 -8.96 -7.68
C GLU A 163 -1.39 -8.26 -8.58
N ARG A 164 -1.73 -8.83 -9.75
CA ARG A 164 -2.84 -8.31 -10.58
C ARG A 164 -4.18 -8.41 -9.85
N LEU A 165 -4.41 -9.46 -9.07
CA LEU A 165 -5.63 -9.61 -8.26
C LEU A 165 -5.67 -8.67 -7.06
N GLY A 166 -4.55 -8.02 -6.73
CA GLY A 166 -4.41 -7.13 -5.59
C GLY A 166 -4.34 -7.88 -4.26
N PHE A 167 -4.24 -7.08 -3.19
CA PHE A 167 -4.25 -7.58 -1.82
C PHE A 167 -5.59 -7.31 -1.14
N TRP A 168 -5.91 -8.11 -0.14
CA TRP A 168 -7.08 -7.90 0.71
C TRP A 168 -6.78 -6.90 1.81
N ALA A 169 -5.65 -7.06 2.49
CA ALA A 169 -5.12 -6.12 3.48
C ALA A 169 -3.60 -5.95 3.31
N ALA A 170 -3.05 -4.86 3.84
CA ALA A 170 -1.63 -4.60 3.78
C ALA A 170 -1.13 -3.95 5.08
N TYR A 171 0.14 -4.21 5.38
CA TYR A 171 0.96 -3.44 6.31
C TYR A 171 2.13 -2.87 5.56
N VAL A 172 2.33 -1.56 5.66
CA VAL A 172 3.51 -0.85 5.16
C VAL A 172 3.98 0.11 6.26
N PRO A 173 5.24 0.56 6.24
CA PRO A 173 5.73 1.48 7.25
C PRO A 173 4.88 2.77 7.25
N GLY A 174 4.31 3.10 8.40
CA GLY A 174 3.42 4.26 8.57
C GLY A 174 1.95 4.03 8.24
N GLN A 175 1.55 2.84 7.74
CA GLN A 175 0.15 2.51 7.51
C GLN A 175 -0.09 0.99 7.62
N GLY A 176 -0.74 0.59 8.72
CA GLY A 176 -1.10 -0.81 8.98
C GLY A 176 -2.60 -1.06 9.16
N SER A 177 -3.41 0.00 9.20
CA SER A 177 -4.85 -0.06 9.41
C SER A 177 -5.64 0.54 8.24
N LEU A 178 -6.80 -0.07 7.98
CA LEU A 178 -7.81 0.40 7.06
C LEU A 178 -9.13 0.48 7.82
N VAL A 179 -9.76 1.64 7.82
CA VAL A 179 -11.12 1.85 8.34
C VAL A 179 -11.95 2.41 7.21
N TYR A 180 -13.04 1.72 6.89
CA TYR A 180 -13.99 2.15 5.87
C TYR A 180 -15.15 2.94 6.51
N PRO A 181 -15.67 3.97 5.82
CA PRO A 181 -16.89 4.63 6.24
C PRO A 181 -18.09 3.69 6.16
N GLU A 182 -19.19 4.07 6.79
CA GLU A 182 -20.42 3.29 6.79
C GLU A 182 -20.92 2.99 5.36
N GLY A 183 -21.29 1.74 5.12
CA GLY A 183 -21.71 1.25 3.80
C GLY A 183 -20.58 0.81 2.89
N TYR A 184 -19.32 0.86 3.32
CA TYR A 184 -18.17 0.32 2.59
C TYR A 184 -17.54 -0.82 3.39
N ALA A 185 -17.25 -1.93 2.72
CA ALA A 185 -16.55 -3.05 3.35
C ALA A 185 -15.85 -3.93 2.30
N LYS A 186 -14.84 -4.68 2.73
CA LYS A 186 -14.29 -5.79 1.95
C LYS A 186 -14.96 -7.10 2.34
N LEU A 187 -15.15 -8.01 1.39
CA LEU A 187 -15.66 -9.35 1.67
C LEU A 187 -14.55 -10.22 2.26
N LEU A 188 -14.87 -10.97 3.31
CA LEU A 188 -14.08 -12.11 3.79
C LEU A 188 -14.94 -13.38 3.63
N PRO A 189 -14.69 -14.19 2.58
CA PRO A 189 -15.53 -15.34 2.27
C PRO A 189 -15.48 -16.44 3.35
N LYS A 190 -16.57 -17.20 3.44
CA LYS A 190 -16.67 -18.44 4.20
C LYS A 190 -15.51 -19.37 3.86
N GLY A 191 -14.87 -19.91 4.90
CA GLY A 191 -13.78 -20.87 4.75
C GLY A 191 -12.54 -20.33 4.04
N ALA A 192 -12.44 -19.02 3.80
CA ALA A 192 -11.25 -18.43 3.21
C ALA A 192 -10.05 -18.61 4.14
N LYS A 193 -8.85 -18.69 3.55
CA LYS A 193 -7.59 -18.62 4.30
C LYS A 193 -6.91 -17.29 4.04
N LEU A 194 -6.16 -16.81 5.01
CA LEU A 194 -5.34 -15.62 4.88
C LEU A 194 -3.92 -16.05 4.56
N ARG A 195 -3.41 -15.69 3.38
CA ARG A 195 -2.00 -15.86 3.06
C ARG A 195 -1.29 -14.54 3.28
N PHE A 196 -0.41 -14.53 4.27
CA PHE A 196 0.48 -13.42 4.58
C PHE A 196 1.76 -13.58 3.77
N GLN A 197 1.97 -12.71 2.80
CA GLN A 197 3.22 -12.54 2.08
C GLN A 197 4.08 -11.55 2.88
N MET A 198 5.06 -12.06 3.61
CA MET A 198 5.90 -11.31 4.55
C MET A 198 7.24 -10.93 3.91
N HIS A 199 7.58 -9.65 3.99
CA HIS A 199 8.90 -9.16 3.62
C HIS A 199 9.66 -8.69 4.87
N TYR A 200 10.67 -9.50 5.26
CA TYR A 200 11.53 -9.21 6.41
C TYR A 200 12.84 -8.54 5.97
N THR A 201 13.30 -7.57 6.76
CA THR A 201 14.60 -6.92 6.62
C THR A 201 15.39 -7.12 7.92
N PRO A 202 16.33 -8.09 7.97
CA PRO A 202 17.23 -8.28 9.10
C PRO A 202 17.94 -6.99 9.52
N ASN A 203 18.02 -6.74 10.83
CA ASN A 203 18.51 -5.47 11.38
C ASN A 203 19.68 -5.61 12.37
N GLY A 204 20.34 -6.77 12.41
CA GLY A 204 21.48 -7.06 13.27
C GLY A 204 21.15 -7.94 14.49
N THR A 205 19.87 -8.16 14.80
CA THR A 205 19.43 -9.00 15.93
C THR A 205 18.52 -10.12 15.44
N GLU A 206 18.86 -11.37 15.75
CA GLU A 206 17.96 -12.50 15.49
C GLU A 206 16.73 -12.37 16.38
N THR A 207 15.55 -12.55 15.80
CA THR A 207 14.27 -12.41 16.50
C THR A 207 13.24 -13.37 15.94
N THR A 208 12.11 -13.48 16.61
CA THR A 208 10.92 -14.18 16.11
C THR A 208 9.80 -13.20 15.86
N ASP A 209 9.01 -13.43 14.83
CA ASP A 209 7.80 -12.67 14.52
C ASP A 209 6.55 -13.55 14.59
N VAL A 210 5.54 -13.08 15.32
CA VAL A 210 4.18 -13.62 15.31
C VAL A 210 3.27 -12.50 14.84
N THR A 211 3.09 -12.40 13.53
CA THR A 211 2.20 -11.41 12.94
C THR A 211 0.75 -11.82 13.16
N ARG A 212 -0.10 -10.82 13.41
CA ARG A 212 -1.55 -10.98 13.57
C ARG A 212 -2.32 -9.93 12.79
N ILE A 213 -3.59 -10.20 12.53
CA ILE A 213 -4.52 -9.30 11.87
C ILE A 213 -5.83 -9.24 12.66
N GLY A 214 -6.25 -8.03 13.03
CA GLY A 214 -7.54 -7.75 13.65
C GLY A 214 -8.55 -7.33 12.60
N VAL A 215 -9.78 -7.83 12.71
CA VAL A 215 -10.90 -7.45 11.83
C VAL A 215 -12.12 -7.02 12.64
N VAL A 216 -12.80 -5.99 12.15
CA VAL A 216 -14.11 -5.53 12.64
C VAL A 216 -15.11 -5.72 11.52
N PHE A 217 -16.21 -6.39 11.82
CA PHE A 217 -17.25 -6.67 10.87
C PHE A 217 -18.23 -5.50 10.73
N ALA A 218 -18.84 -5.39 9.57
CA ALA A 218 -20.01 -4.54 9.37
C ALA A 218 -21.24 -5.22 10.02
N SER A 219 -22.08 -4.42 10.65
CA SER A 219 -23.35 -4.89 11.24
C SER A 219 -24.40 -5.25 10.19
N GLU A 220 -24.29 -4.66 9.00
CA GLU A 220 -25.19 -4.87 7.87
C GLU A 220 -24.36 -5.08 6.59
N PRO A 221 -24.94 -5.72 5.54
CA PRO A 221 -24.32 -5.76 4.23
C PRO A 221 -23.97 -4.35 3.73
N PRO A 222 -22.78 -4.13 3.16
CA PRO A 222 -22.37 -2.82 2.68
C PRO A 222 -23.23 -2.40 1.49
N ARG A 223 -23.22 -1.10 1.19
CA ARG A 223 -23.70 -0.56 -0.09
C ARG A 223 -22.65 -0.72 -1.19
N HIS A 224 -21.36 -0.70 -0.81
CA HIS A 224 -20.22 -0.74 -1.70
C HIS A 224 -19.21 -1.80 -1.24
N GLU A 225 -19.06 -2.85 -2.03
CA GLU A 225 -17.97 -3.81 -1.85
C GLU A 225 -16.67 -3.22 -2.38
N VAL A 226 -15.71 -3.01 -1.48
CA VAL A 226 -14.38 -2.49 -1.81
C VAL A 226 -13.49 -3.62 -2.31
N ARG A 227 -12.76 -3.36 -3.39
CA ARG A 227 -11.83 -4.28 -4.04
C ARG A 227 -10.52 -3.57 -4.31
N THR A 228 -9.46 -4.35 -4.51
CA THR A 228 -8.15 -3.86 -4.94
C THR A 228 -7.76 -4.61 -6.20
N ILE A 229 -7.12 -3.93 -7.14
CA ILE A 229 -6.59 -4.52 -8.37
C ILE A 229 -5.19 -3.96 -8.63
N GLY A 230 -4.31 -4.76 -9.22
CA GLY A 230 -2.95 -4.36 -9.58
C GLY A 230 -2.78 -4.08 -11.07
N ILE A 231 -2.18 -2.93 -11.40
CA ILE A 231 -1.65 -2.63 -12.73
C ILE A 231 -0.19 -3.11 -12.77
N VAL A 232 0.04 -4.25 -13.42
CA VAL A 232 1.32 -4.98 -13.33
C VAL A 232 2.01 -5.12 -14.69
N ASN A 233 3.30 -4.77 -14.75
CA ASN A 233 4.18 -5.08 -15.89
C ASN A 233 5.31 -6.04 -15.48
N PRO A 234 5.18 -7.36 -15.69
CA PRO A 234 6.23 -8.31 -15.36
C PRO A 234 7.34 -8.37 -16.42
N ARG A 235 7.23 -7.57 -17.48
CA ARG A 235 8.17 -7.57 -18.62
C ARG A 235 9.16 -6.42 -18.60
N ILE A 236 9.16 -5.62 -17.53
CA ILE A 236 10.10 -4.50 -17.38
C ILE A 236 11.53 -4.95 -17.61
N ARG A 237 12.31 -4.07 -18.23
CA ARG A 237 13.74 -4.29 -18.46
C ARG A 237 14.47 -2.96 -18.35
N ILE A 238 14.98 -2.68 -17.16
CA ILE A 238 15.64 -1.42 -16.84
C ILE A 238 17.12 -1.54 -17.23
N PRO A 239 17.61 -0.80 -18.23
CA PRO A 239 18.98 -0.92 -18.70
C PRO A 239 20.00 -0.58 -17.61
N ALA A 240 21.18 -1.22 -17.67
CA ALA A 240 22.32 -0.84 -16.85
C ALA A 240 22.66 0.64 -17.01
N GLY A 241 22.98 1.32 -15.92
CA GLY A 241 23.39 2.73 -15.92
C GLY A 241 22.28 3.75 -16.21
N ALA A 242 21.04 3.33 -16.50
CA ALA A 242 19.97 4.26 -16.85
C ALA A 242 19.49 5.06 -15.62
N ALA A 243 19.65 6.39 -15.64
CA ALA A 243 19.28 7.25 -14.51
C ALA A 243 17.79 7.62 -14.47
N HIS A 244 17.03 7.35 -15.54
CA HIS A 244 15.63 7.76 -15.67
C HIS A 244 14.91 6.92 -16.74
N HIS A 245 14.80 5.61 -16.49
CA HIS A 245 14.13 4.67 -17.40
C HIS A 245 12.63 4.61 -17.12
N GLU A 246 11.80 4.74 -18.15
CA GLU A 246 10.34 4.71 -18.04
C GLU A 246 9.78 3.34 -18.38
N GLU A 247 8.81 2.88 -17.60
CA GLU A 247 7.95 1.74 -17.94
C GLU A 247 6.50 2.12 -17.67
N SER A 248 5.57 1.49 -18.39
CA SER A 248 4.14 1.68 -18.14
C SER A 248 3.33 0.41 -18.35
N ALA A 249 2.17 0.34 -17.70
CA ALA A 249 1.13 -0.64 -17.94
C ALA A 249 -0.25 0.00 -17.84
N SER A 250 -1.24 -0.63 -18.45
CA SER A 250 -2.63 -0.18 -18.37
C SER A 250 -3.59 -1.33 -18.17
N ILE A 251 -4.70 -1.05 -17.49
CA ILE A 251 -5.84 -1.94 -17.38
C ILE A 251 -7.08 -1.26 -17.97
N PRO A 252 -7.94 -2.01 -18.70
CA PRO A 252 -9.18 -1.46 -19.22
C PRO A 252 -10.23 -1.31 -18.11
N VAL A 253 -11.11 -0.33 -18.25
CA VAL A 253 -12.33 -0.17 -17.45
C VAL A 253 -13.50 -0.57 -18.33
N PRO A 254 -13.95 -1.84 -18.33
CA PRO A 254 -14.97 -2.31 -19.28
C PRO A 254 -16.37 -1.78 -18.96
N LEU A 255 -16.66 -1.57 -17.67
CA LEU A 255 -17.89 -1.00 -17.14
C LEU A 255 -17.52 0.00 -16.05
N ASP A 256 -18.47 0.86 -15.70
CA ASP A 256 -18.25 1.92 -14.73
C ASP A 256 -17.64 1.39 -13.42
N ALA A 257 -16.65 2.10 -12.89
CA ALA A 257 -15.95 1.77 -11.67
C ALA A 257 -15.67 3.04 -10.88
N VAL A 258 -15.77 2.99 -9.56
CA VAL A 258 -15.49 4.14 -8.70
C VAL A 258 -14.19 3.87 -7.95
N VAL A 259 -13.18 4.69 -8.21
CA VAL A 259 -11.86 4.63 -7.58
C VAL A 259 -11.88 5.37 -6.24
N LEU A 260 -11.30 4.74 -5.23
CA LEU A 260 -11.17 5.24 -3.85
C LEU A 260 -9.75 5.69 -3.51
N GLY A 261 -8.74 5.13 -4.18
CA GLY A 261 -7.36 5.51 -3.98
C GLY A 261 -6.35 4.65 -4.71
N PHE A 262 -5.08 5.01 -4.54
CA PHE A 262 -3.94 4.43 -5.25
C PHE A 262 -2.83 4.00 -4.28
N VAL A 263 -2.11 2.93 -4.62
CA VAL A 263 -0.92 2.48 -3.88
C VAL A 263 0.17 2.13 -4.89
N PRO A 264 1.10 3.06 -5.18
CA PRO A 264 2.24 2.76 -6.05
C PRO A 264 3.26 1.89 -5.31
N HIS A 265 3.82 0.91 -6.02
CA HIS A 265 4.84 0.03 -5.50
C HIS A 265 5.94 -0.24 -6.56
N MET A 266 7.17 0.07 -6.15
CA MET A 266 8.43 -0.20 -6.83
C MET A 266 9.45 -0.54 -5.74
N HIS A 267 10.55 -1.20 -6.07
CA HIS A 267 11.69 -1.43 -5.19
C HIS A 267 12.67 -0.24 -5.22
N VAL A 268 13.93 -0.51 -4.84
CA VAL A 268 14.96 0.51 -4.53
C VAL A 268 15.39 1.36 -5.72
N ARG A 269 15.01 1.00 -6.95
CA ARG A 269 15.26 1.83 -8.13
C ARG A 269 14.09 2.72 -8.49
N GLY A 270 12.91 2.52 -7.89
CA GLY A 270 11.76 3.39 -8.08
C GLY A 270 12.11 4.84 -7.77
N LYS A 271 11.88 5.73 -8.74
CA LYS A 271 12.25 7.15 -8.68
C LYS A 271 11.05 8.07 -8.65
N ALA A 272 10.06 7.78 -9.49
CA ALA A 272 8.82 8.52 -9.62
C ALA A 272 7.73 7.61 -10.21
N CYS A 273 6.47 7.98 -10.02
CA CYS A 273 5.37 7.29 -10.69
C CYS A 273 4.16 8.18 -10.89
N ARG A 274 3.27 7.76 -11.78
CA ARG A 274 2.04 8.48 -12.13
C ARG A 274 0.91 7.52 -12.44
N TYR A 275 -0.29 7.88 -12.02
CA TYR A 275 -1.54 7.26 -12.47
C TYR A 275 -2.28 8.23 -13.38
N GLU A 276 -2.79 7.71 -14.49
CA GLU A 276 -3.54 8.48 -15.47
C GLU A 276 -4.81 7.73 -15.88
N ARG A 277 -5.89 8.48 -16.06
CA ARG A 277 -7.06 8.03 -16.80
C ARG A 277 -6.82 8.29 -18.28
N LEU A 278 -7.02 7.27 -19.10
CA LEU A 278 -7.09 7.38 -20.55
C LEU A 278 -8.57 7.39 -20.96
N GLY A 279 -9.01 8.51 -21.52
CA GLY A 279 -10.36 8.69 -22.06
C GLY A 279 -10.60 7.80 -23.28
N ARG A 280 -11.87 7.70 -23.69
CA ARG A 280 -12.27 6.92 -24.89
C ARG A 280 -11.70 7.48 -26.19
N ASP A 281 -11.35 8.76 -26.19
CA ASP A 281 -10.68 9.50 -27.24
C ASP A 281 -9.13 9.38 -27.19
N GLY A 282 -8.60 8.69 -26.17
CA GLY A 282 -7.17 8.55 -25.90
C GLY A 282 -6.56 9.69 -25.10
N ALA A 283 -7.34 10.71 -24.70
CA ALA A 283 -6.83 11.82 -23.89
C ALA A 283 -6.42 11.34 -22.49
N ALA A 284 -5.23 11.74 -22.03
CA ALA A 284 -4.72 11.39 -20.72
C ALA A 284 -5.04 12.48 -19.69
N THR A 285 -5.59 12.09 -18.54
CA THR A 285 -5.76 12.96 -17.37
C THR A 285 -4.97 12.37 -16.20
N THR A 286 -4.06 13.15 -15.61
CA THR A 286 -3.32 12.73 -14.42
C THR A 286 -4.24 12.65 -13.21
N LEU A 287 -4.21 11.52 -12.49
CA LEU A 287 -4.99 11.26 -11.29
C LEU A 287 -4.13 11.32 -10.02
N LEU A 288 -2.88 10.85 -10.12
CA LEU A 288 -1.86 10.94 -9.08
C LEU A 288 -0.51 11.12 -9.76
N ASP A 289 0.28 12.09 -9.31
CA ASP A 289 1.68 12.25 -9.70
C ASP A 289 2.56 12.18 -8.46
N VAL A 290 3.58 11.33 -8.48
CA VAL A 290 4.55 11.14 -7.38
C VAL A 290 5.94 11.38 -7.96
N PRO A 291 6.43 12.63 -7.98
CA PRO A 291 7.68 13.00 -8.65
C PRO A 291 8.94 12.52 -7.90
N ARG A 292 8.81 12.14 -6.63
CA ARG A 292 9.89 11.57 -5.82
C ARG A 292 9.35 10.40 -5.00
N TYR A 293 9.38 9.21 -5.58
CA TYR A 293 9.06 7.97 -4.87
C TYR A 293 10.16 7.64 -3.84
N ASP A 294 9.76 7.06 -2.71
CA ASP A 294 10.67 6.54 -1.69
C ASP A 294 10.20 5.14 -1.29
N PHE A 295 11.02 4.13 -1.57
CA PHE A 295 10.73 2.72 -1.26
C PHE A 295 10.42 2.47 0.22
N ASN A 296 10.98 3.28 1.13
CA ASN A 296 10.75 3.14 2.55
C ASN A 296 9.32 3.55 2.95
N TRP A 297 8.62 4.29 2.08
CA TRP A 297 7.29 4.84 2.32
C TRP A 297 6.32 4.47 1.18
N GLN A 298 5.74 3.28 1.28
CA GLN A 298 4.77 2.77 0.31
C GLN A 298 3.35 3.27 0.62
N LEU A 299 3.14 4.58 0.45
CA LEU A 299 1.94 5.25 0.93
C LEU A 299 0.67 4.88 0.16
N PHE A 300 -0.45 4.85 0.88
CA PHE A 300 -1.77 4.88 0.27
C PHE A 300 -2.16 6.33 0.00
N TYR A 301 -2.71 6.62 -1.19
CA TYR A 301 -3.24 7.92 -1.57
C TYR A 301 -4.75 7.81 -1.70
N ARG A 302 -5.50 8.21 -0.65
CA ARG A 302 -6.95 8.05 -0.58
C ARG A 302 -7.63 9.33 -1.07
N LEU A 303 -8.49 9.22 -2.06
CA LEU A 303 -9.24 10.35 -2.58
C LEU A 303 -10.23 10.86 -1.52
N ALA A 304 -10.32 12.18 -1.36
CA ALA A 304 -11.36 12.82 -0.56
C ALA A 304 -12.74 12.63 -1.20
N GLU A 305 -12.79 12.71 -2.53
CA GLU A 305 -13.97 12.46 -3.34
C GLU A 305 -13.72 11.25 -4.27
N PRO A 306 -14.49 10.16 -4.15
CA PRO A 306 -14.36 9.02 -5.03
C PRO A 306 -14.48 9.40 -6.51
N LEU A 307 -13.62 8.83 -7.36
CA LEU A 307 -13.54 9.14 -8.78
C LEU A 307 -14.30 8.11 -9.61
N LEU A 308 -15.34 8.55 -10.33
CA LEU A 308 -16.02 7.70 -11.32
C LEU A 308 -15.18 7.59 -12.60
N LEU A 309 -14.91 6.36 -13.00
CA LEU A 309 -14.42 5.99 -14.33
C LEU A 309 -15.55 5.34 -15.11
N HIS A 310 -15.67 5.70 -16.38
CA HIS A 310 -16.71 5.19 -17.26
C HIS A 310 -16.21 3.98 -18.04
N GLY A 311 -17.13 3.06 -18.38
CA GLY A 311 -16.83 1.95 -19.29
C GLY A 311 -16.17 2.43 -20.59
N GLY A 312 -15.18 1.70 -21.09
CA GLY A 312 -14.37 2.07 -22.26
C GLY A 312 -13.17 2.97 -21.99
N GLU A 313 -13.00 3.48 -20.77
CA GLU A 313 -11.77 4.15 -20.34
C GLU A 313 -10.68 3.13 -19.98
N SER A 314 -9.48 3.60 -19.66
CA SER A 314 -8.40 2.78 -19.09
C SER A 314 -7.65 3.52 -17.99
N LEU A 315 -7.09 2.77 -17.05
CA LEU A 315 -6.14 3.30 -16.07
C LEU A 315 -4.72 2.92 -16.48
N ARG A 316 -3.83 3.90 -16.57
CA ARG A 316 -2.40 3.72 -16.82
C ARG A 316 -1.62 4.00 -15.54
N PHE A 317 -0.67 3.12 -15.23
CA PHE A 317 0.40 3.36 -14.27
C PHE A 317 1.71 3.50 -15.04
N THR A 318 2.43 4.58 -14.80
CA THR A 318 3.76 4.85 -15.36
C THR A 318 4.74 5.01 -14.21
N ALA A 319 5.92 4.41 -14.34
CA ALA A 319 6.97 4.46 -13.34
C ALA A 319 8.30 4.79 -13.98
N TRP A 320 9.14 5.53 -13.25
CA TRP A 320 10.51 5.83 -13.64
C TRP A 320 11.48 5.20 -12.66
N TYR A 321 12.58 4.67 -13.19
CA TYR A 321 13.60 3.96 -12.44
C TYR A 321 14.98 4.59 -12.60
N ASP A 322 15.75 4.60 -11.51
CA ASP A 322 17.15 5.02 -11.47
C ASP A 322 18.06 3.81 -11.21
N ASN A 323 18.51 3.17 -12.29
CA ASN A 323 19.50 2.11 -12.29
C ASN A 323 20.93 2.62 -12.57
N SER A 324 21.19 3.90 -12.30
CA SER A 324 22.52 4.48 -12.43
C SER A 324 23.34 4.32 -11.16
N ALA A 325 24.64 4.59 -11.25
CA ALA A 325 25.53 4.69 -10.08
C ALA A 325 25.23 5.92 -9.20
N GLY A 326 24.36 6.83 -9.65
CA GLY A 326 23.93 8.00 -8.88
C GLY A 326 22.84 7.70 -7.86
N ASN A 327 22.17 6.55 -7.94
CA ASN A 327 21.19 6.10 -6.94
C ASN A 327 21.93 5.36 -5.80
N PRO A 328 21.99 5.93 -4.58
CA PRO A 328 22.70 5.31 -3.45
C PRO A 328 22.08 3.98 -2.99
N ALA A 329 20.82 3.73 -3.33
CA ALA A 329 20.12 2.50 -2.99
C ALA A 329 20.27 1.40 -4.05
N ASN A 330 20.90 1.69 -5.19
CA ASN A 330 21.09 0.72 -6.27
C ASN A 330 22.22 -0.28 -5.90
N PRO A 331 21.92 -1.57 -5.72
CA PRO A 331 22.92 -2.56 -5.32
C PRO A 331 23.93 -2.89 -6.41
N ASP A 332 23.56 -2.73 -7.69
CA ASP A 332 24.45 -2.99 -8.83
C ASP A 332 23.95 -2.20 -10.06
N PRO A 333 24.62 -1.09 -10.45
CA PRO A 333 24.25 -0.29 -11.61
C PRO A 333 24.74 -0.86 -12.94
N SER A 334 25.57 -1.91 -12.93
CA SER A 334 26.19 -2.47 -14.14
C SER A 334 25.31 -3.51 -14.85
N VAL A 335 24.23 -3.94 -14.21
CA VAL A 335 23.34 -4.98 -14.72
C VAL A 335 22.02 -4.41 -15.21
N THR A 336 21.45 -5.09 -16.21
CA THR A 336 20.06 -4.86 -16.62
C THR A 336 19.13 -5.54 -15.62
N VAL A 337 18.20 -4.77 -15.05
CA VAL A 337 17.30 -5.23 -13.99
C VAL A 337 15.96 -5.65 -14.61
N LYS A 338 15.36 -6.69 -14.05
CA LYS A 338 14.08 -7.27 -14.51
C LYS A 338 13.09 -7.31 -13.37
N TRP A 339 11.85 -7.64 -13.71
CA TRP A 339 10.83 -7.92 -12.71
C TRP A 339 11.24 -9.10 -11.82
N GLY A 340 11.07 -8.95 -10.50
CA GLY A 340 11.28 -10.03 -9.54
C GLY A 340 10.84 -9.65 -8.13
N PRO A 341 10.65 -10.63 -7.25
CA PRO A 341 10.15 -10.39 -5.90
C PRO A 341 11.21 -9.79 -4.96
N GLN A 342 12.50 -9.92 -5.24
CA GLN A 342 13.51 -9.45 -4.31
C GLN A 342 13.74 -7.95 -4.42
N THR A 343 14.09 -7.30 -3.31
CA THR A 343 14.36 -5.85 -3.27
C THR A 343 15.46 -5.41 -4.25
N PHE A 344 16.40 -6.30 -4.58
CA PHE A 344 17.45 -6.03 -5.58
C PHE A 344 17.03 -6.34 -7.03
N ASP A 345 15.92 -7.05 -7.23
CA ASP A 345 15.17 -7.05 -8.49
C ASP A 345 14.38 -5.73 -8.60
N GLU A 346 13.30 -5.71 -9.37
CA GLU A 346 12.43 -4.55 -9.44
C GLU A 346 10.96 -4.94 -9.64
N MET A 347 10.04 -4.04 -9.31
CA MET A 347 8.61 -4.24 -9.50
C MET A 347 7.97 -3.05 -10.20
N HIS A 348 6.97 -3.34 -11.03
CA HIS A 348 6.13 -2.35 -11.67
C HIS A 348 4.69 -2.64 -11.29
N LEU A 349 4.26 -2.10 -10.16
CA LEU A 349 2.99 -2.39 -9.53
C LEU A 349 2.29 -1.08 -9.14
N GLY A 350 1.14 -0.82 -9.76
CA GLY A 350 0.26 0.25 -9.34
C GLY A 350 -1.07 -0.31 -8.86
N TYR A 351 -1.31 -0.41 -7.55
CA TYR A 351 -2.61 -0.85 -7.06
C TYR A 351 -3.64 0.28 -7.08
N VAL A 352 -4.89 -0.11 -7.27
CA VAL A 352 -6.06 0.75 -7.26
C VAL A 352 -7.10 0.14 -6.34
N GLU A 353 -7.59 0.91 -5.37
CA GLU A 353 -8.74 0.54 -4.55
C GLU A 353 -10.01 1.11 -5.19
N TYR A 354 -11.04 0.30 -5.37
CA TYR A 354 -12.25 0.68 -6.10
C TYR A 354 -13.48 -0.12 -5.67
N TYR A 355 -14.66 0.29 -6.13
CA TYR A 355 -15.88 -0.53 -6.14
C TYR A 355 -16.60 -0.43 -7.48
N LEU A 356 -17.56 -1.32 -7.72
CA LEU A 356 -18.36 -1.36 -8.94
C LEU A 356 -19.80 -0.93 -8.63
N PRO A 357 -20.25 0.25 -9.09
CA PRO A 357 -21.57 0.79 -8.71
C PRO A 357 -22.75 -0.04 -9.23
N TRP A 358 -22.53 -0.84 -10.28
CA TRP A 358 -23.55 -1.68 -10.91
C TRP A 358 -23.55 -3.13 -10.41
N LEU A 359 -22.58 -3.53 -9.59
CA LEU A 359 -22.47 -4.90 -9.09
C LEU A 359 -22.89 -4.94 -7.63
N PRO A 360 -23.99 -5.63 -7.28
CA PRO A 360 -24.38 -5.78 -5.89
C PRO A 360 -23.29 -6.46 -5.06
N PRO A 361 -23.05 -6.03 -3.81
CA PRO A 361 -22.06 -6.63 -2.93
C PRO A 361 -22.26 -8.15 -2.78
N GLY A 362 -21.16 -8.90 -2.83
CA GLY A 362 -21.11 -10.35 -2.71
C GLY A 362 -21.29 -11.07 -4.05
N GLN A 363 -21.63 -10.35 -5.12
CA GLN A 363 -21.73 -10.95 -6.44
C GLN A 363 -20.38 -11.07 -7.14
N LYS A 364 -20.19 -12.23 -7.77
CA LYS A 364 -19.00 -12.53 -8.57
C LYS A 364 -19.01 -11.70 -9.85
N LEU A 365 -17.81 -11.31 -10.29
CA LEU A 365 -17.65 -10.71 -11.61
C LEU A 365 -18.14 -11.68 -12.70
N PRO A 366 -18.84 -11.18 -13.73
CA PRO A 366 -19.16 -12.01 -14.88
C PRO A 366 -17.86 -12.56 -15.49
N ALA A 367 -17.84 -13.86 -15.79
CA ALA A 367 -16.70 -14.44 -16.48
C ALA A 367 -16.50 -13.67 -17.81
N PRO A 368 -15.25 -13.33 -18.18
CA PRO A 368 -15.01 -12.70 -19.47
C PRO A 368 -15.59 -13.61 -20.55
N SER A 369 -16.52 -13.11 -21.35
CA SER A 369 -17.05 -13.87 -22.47
C SER A 369 -15.87 -14.24 -23.35
N ARG A 370 -15.64 -15.54 -23.54
CA ARG A 370 -14.69 -16.01 -24.55
C ARG A 370 -15.28 -15.66 -25.91
N GLY A 371 -15.14 -14.40 -26.31
CA GLY A 371 -15.42 -13.99 -27.67
C GLY A 371 -14.58 -14.86 -28.58
N ARG A 372 -15.23 -15.72 -29.37
CA ARG A 372 -14.60 -16.39 -30.49
C ARG A 372 -13.97 -15.30 -31.36
N ARG A 373 -12.65 -15.21 -31.37
CA ARG A 373 -11.91 -14.61 -32.47
C ARG A 373 -11.66 -15.70 -33.50
#